data_AF-A0A1A8HSP6-F1
#
_entry.id   AF-A0A1A8HSP6-F1
#
_cell.length_a   1.000
_cell.length_b   1.000
_cell.length_c   1.000
_cell.angle_alpha   90.00
_cell.angle_beta   90.00
_cell.angle_gamma   90.00
#
_symmetry.space_group_name_H-M   'P 1'
#
loop_
_entity.id
_entity.type
_entity.pdbx_description
1 polymer ?
#
loop_
_entity_poly.entity_id
_entity_poly.type
_entity_poly.pdbx_seq_one_letter_code
_entity_poly.pdbx_strand_id
1 'polypeptide(L)'
;MSGRAVPLFLLFLCLTLGSVQNQGSSQDAFIIQYLERRLVQMEERLNQCEQNTLGITQKSFDLSSEIRGCVSSLSMLRSEVKSQVDGVSVRVERVERELEFLENKIPTQSHIEMEEALLEQQIKAAELEQLKKKAEITLENDCSTALSQIKSLKIVKRTGDPNGSWFKDPSEGSAKVYLLSGIRNNTVLEYKSLKQFTKTSAAPLKVVQLPFSWQGTGHVVYHGFLYCHKADTPNEILKVDLLNGTVVDSTLLPGAGRLPVYSLNPNTYLDMAVDELGLWVIHADPEYGG
;
A
#
# COMPACT_ATOMS: atom_id res chain seq x y z
N MET A 1 -108.72 -19.56 -15.16
CA MET A 1 -107.57 -19.28 -16.05
C MET A 1 -106.70 -18.21 -15.42
N SER A 2 -105.72 -18.58 -14.59
CA SER A 2 -104.57 -17.72 -14.25
C SER A 2 -103.69 -18.52 -13.29
N GLY A 3 -102.50 -18.90 -13.73
CA GLY A 3 -101.61 -19.73 -12.94
C GLY A 3 -100.48 -20.24 -13.81
N ARG A 4 -99.50 -19.36 -14.10
CA ARG A 4 -98.17 -19.73 -14.64
C ARG A 4 -97.18 -18.56 -14.82
N ALA A 5 -97.30 -17.46 -14.08
CA ALA A 5 -96.42 -16.29 -14.26
C ALA A 5 -95.45 -15.99 -13.10
N VAL A 6 -95.44 -16.79 -12.03
CA VAL A 6 -94.56 -16.55 -10.86
C VAL A 6 -93.21 -17.31 -10.89
N PRO A 7 -93.07 -18.55 -11.44
CA PRO A 7 -91.76 -19.23 -11.38
C PRO A 7 -90.76 -18.70 -12.42
N LEU A 8 -91.22 -17.99 -13.45
CA LEU A 8 -90.37 -17.44 -14.51
C LEU A 8 -89.62 -16.17 -14.09
N PHE A 9 -90.18 -15.37 -13.18
CA PHE A 9 -89.51 -14.15 -12.70
C PHE A 9 -88.41 -14.43 -11.67
N LEU A 10 -88.59 -15.46 -10.82
CA LEU A 10 -87.56 -15.88 -9.86
C LEU A 10 -86.38 -16.61 -10.53
N LEU A 11 -86.64 -17.34 -11.62
CA LEU A 11 -85.58 -17.94 -12.44
C LEU A 11 -84.77 -16.89 -13.22
N PHE A 12 -85.41 -15.80 -13.66
CA PHE A 12 -84.72 -14.71 -14.33
C PHE A 12 -83.85 -13.87 -13.39
N LEU A 13 -84.28 -13.66 -12.13
CA LEU A 13 -83.46 -12.97 -11.12
C LEU A 13 -82.27 -13.81 -10.62
N CYS A 14 -82.40 -15.15 -10.55
CA CYS A 14 -81.27 -16.02 -10.18
C CYS A 14 -80.22 -16.13 -11.30
N LEU A 15 -80.62 -16.00 -12.57
CA LEU A 15 -79.70 -16.04 -13.71
C LEU A 15 -78.98 -14.69 -13.96
N THR A 16 -79.54 -13.56 -13.49
CA THR A 16 -78.88 -12.25 -13.59
C THR A 16 -77.96 -11.93 -12.41
N LEU A 17 -78.14 -12.55 -11.23
CA LEU A 17 -77.11 -12.52 -10.18
C LEU A 17 -75.94 -13.46 -10.45
N GLY A 18 -76.10 -14.47 -11.32
CA GLY A 18 -75.07 -15.46 -11.62
C GLY A 18 -74.07 -15.10 -12.72
N SER A 19 -74.25 -13.98 -13.45
CA SER A 19 -73.40 -13.68 -14.63
C SER A 19 -72.61 -12.37 -14.60
N VAL A 20 -72.64 -11.60 -13.50
CA VAL A 20 -71.86 -10.35 -13.35
C VAL A 20 -70.58 -10.56 -12.52
N GLN A 21 -69.99 -11.76 -12.51
CA GLN A 21 -68.83 -12.02 -11.65
C GLN A 21 -67.67 -12.79 -12.29
N ASN A 22 -67.60 -12.93 -13.62
CA ASN A 22 -66.62 -13.85 -14.20
C ASN A 22 -65.75 -13.34 -15.36
N GLN A 23 -65.49 -12.04 -15.46
CA GLN A 23 -64.42 -11.52 -16.35
C GLN A 23 -63.40 -10.59 -15.67
N GLY A 24 -63.69 -9.97 -14.52
CA GLY A 24 -62.69 -9.23 -13.71
C GLY A 24 -61.88 -10.12 -12.74
N SER A 25 -62.48 -11.22 -12.29
CA SER A 25 -61.94 -12.12 -11.25
C SER A 25 -60.58 -12.75 -11.59
N SER A 26 -60.32 -13.13 -12.85
CA SER A 26 -59.09 -13.81 -13.22
C SER A 26 -57.88 -12.87 -13.34
N GLN A 27 -58.08 -11.63 -13.78
CA GLN A 27 -57.01 -10.63 -13.82
C GLN A 27 -56.68 -10.12 -12.41
N ASP A 28 -57.71 -9.89 -11.59
CA ASP A 28 -57.52 -9.48 -10.19
C ASP A 28 -56.84 -10.58 -9.36
N ALA A 29 -57.21 -11.85 -9.54
CA ALA A 29 -56.55 -12.97 -8.88
C ALA A 29 -55.08 -13.11 -9.27
N PHE A 30 -54.74 -12.87 -10.54
CA PHE A 30 -53.35 -12.90 -11.00
C PHE A 30 -52.52 -11.75 -10.40
N ILE A 31 -53.08 -10.54 -10.35
CA ILE A 31 -52.42 -9.38 -9.74
C ILE A 31 -52.22 -9.61 -8.24
N ILE A 32 -53.22 -10.16 -7.54
CA ILE A 32 -53.12 -10.49 -6.12
C ILE A 32 -52.01 -11.52 -5.87
N GLN A 33 -51.97 -12.63 -6.64
CA GLN A 33 -50.92 -13.63 -6.51
C GLN A 33 -49.52 -13.08 -6.81
N TYR A 34 -49.40 -12.16 -7.77
CA TYR A 34 -48.15 -11.49 -8.08
C TYR A 34 -47.68 -10.59 -6.92
N LEU A 35 -48.60 -9.83 -6.32
CA LEU A 35 -48.31 -8.98 -5.17
C LEU A 35 -47.94 -9.80 -3.93
N GLU A 36 -48.66 -10.89 -3.65
CA GLU A 36 -48.34 -11.81 -2.56
C GLU A 36 -46.94 -12.40 -2.70
N ARG A 37 -46.58 -12.89 -3.89
CA ARG A 37 -45.23 -13.42 -4.14
C ARG A 37 -44.14 -12.36 -3.95
N ARG A 38 -44.40 -11.12 -4.38
CA ARG A 38 -43.47 -10.00 -4.17
C ARG A 38 -43.35 -9.61 -2.71
N LEU A 39 -44.45 -9.62 -1.97
CA LEU A 39 -44.47 -9.32 -0.53
C LEU A 39 -43.65 -10.35 0.25
N VAL A 40 -43.84 -11.64 -0.02
CA VAL A 40 -43.04 -12.71 0.61
C VAL A 40 -41.55 -12.55 0.29
N GLN A 41 -41.20 -12.24 -0.96
CA GLN A 41 -39.81 -12.01 -1.34
C GLN A 41 -39.21 -10.75 -0.69
N MET A 42 -40.01 -9.69 -0.50
CA MET A 42 -39.56 -8.50 0.22
C MET A 42 -39.40 -8.76 1.71
N GLU A 43 -40.28 -9.54 2.31
CA GLU A 43 -40.21 -9.96 3.72
C GLU A 43 -38.95 -10.81 3.99
N GLU A 44 -38.64 -11.77 3.10
CA GLU A 44 -37.42 -12.57 3.20
C GLU A 44 -36.15 -11.71 3.13
N ARG A 45 -36.12 -10.74 2.21
CA ARG A 45 -35.01 -9.79 2.10
C ARG A 45 -34.92 -8.85 3.30
N LEU A 46 -36.05 -8.45 3.87
CA LEU A 46 -36.10 -7.60 5.06
C LEU A 46 -35.57 -8.36 6.28
N ASN A 47 -35.99 -9.60 6.47
CA ASN A 47 -35.48 -10.48 7.53
C ASN A 47 -33.97 -10.73 7.38
N GLN A 48 -33.48 -10.95 6.17
CA GLN A 48 -32.04 -11.09 5.92
C GLN A 48 -31.28 -9.78 6.23
N CYS A 49 -31.86 -8.63 5.88
CA CYS A 49 -31.29 -7.32 6.18
C CYS A 49 -31.22 -7.07 7.69
N GLU A 50 -32.28 -7.43 8.44
CA GLU A 50 -32.34 -7.31 9.88
C GLU A 50 -31.29 -8.20 10.56
N GLN A 51 -31.18 -9.47 10.16
CA GLN A 51 -30.16 -10.39 10.66
C GLN A 51 -28.74 -9.89 10.37
N ASN A 52 -28.49 -9.38 9.17
CA ASN A 52 -27.20 -8.80 8.80
C ASN A 52 -26.89 -7.55 9.64
N THR A 53 -27.90 -6.69 9.87
CA THR A 53 -27.75 -5.48 10.68
C THR A 53 -27.38 -5.83 12.12
N LEU A 54 -28.10 -6.78 12.74
CA LEU A 54 -27.78 -7.27 14.08
C LEU A 54 -26.38 -7.88 14.15
N GLY A 55 -25.98 -8.66 13.14
CA GLY A 55 -24.64 -9.22 13.04
C GLY A 55 -23.54 -8.16 12.94
N ILE A 56 -23.77 -7.08 12.18
CA ILE A 56 -22.85 -5.95 12.08
C ILE A 56 -22.76 -5.20 13.42
N THR A 57 -23.89 -4.96 14.08
CA THR A 57 -23.93 -4.31 15.39
C THR A 57 -23.15 -5.10 16.44
N GLN A 58 -23.32 -6.43 16.49
CA GLN A 58 -22.57 -7.28 17.41
C GLN A 58 -21.06 -7.20 17.17
N LYS A 59 -20.61 -7.34 15.92
CA LYS A 59 -19.19 -7.22 15.56
C LYS A 59 -18.60 -5.86 15.92
N SER A 60 -19.39 -4.79 15.78
CA SER A 60 -18.99 -3.45 16.17
C SER A 60 -18.77 -3.33 17.68
N PHE A 61 -19.65 -3.94 18.49
CA PHE A 61 -19.48 -3.99 19.94
C PHE A 61 -18.26 -4.83 20.35
N ASP A 62 -18.06 -5.98 19.73
CA ASP A 62 -16.92 -6.85 20.02
C ASP A 62 -15.59 -6.12 19.73
N LEU A 63 -15.47 -5.50 18.55
CA LEU A 63 -14.32 -4.68 18.18
C LEU A 63 -14.09 -3.51 19.15
N SER A 64 -15.16 -2.80 19.52
CA SER A 64 -15.09 -1.71 20.49
C SER A 64 -14.58 -2.18 21.85
N SER A 65 -14.94 -3.40 22.26
CA SER A 65 -14.48 -3.99 23.51
C SER A 65 -12.99 -4.36 23.48
N GLU A 66 -12.51 -4.94 22.37
CA GLU A 66 -11.10 -5.26 22.17
C GLU A 66 -10.24 -4.00 22.15
N ILE A 67 -10.66 -2.97 21.42
CA ILE A 67 -9.97 -1.67 21.37
C ILE A 67 -9.85 -1.08 22.78
N ARG A 68 -10.93 -1.13 23.56
CA ARG A 68 -10.91 -0.64 24.95
C ARG A 68 -9.91 -1.43 25.81
N GLY A 69 -9.84 -2.75 25.66
CA GLY A 69 -8.85 -3.59 26.35
C GLY A 69 -7.40 -3.25 25.98
N CYS A 70 -7.12 -3.03 24.69
CA CYS A 70 -5.81 -2.60 24.21
C CYS A 70 -5.43 -1.22 24.77
N VAL A 71 -6.35 -0.25 24.76
CA VAL A 71 -6.13 1.09 25.32
C VAL A 71 -5.82 1.02 26.82
N SER A 72 -6.56 0.21 27.58
CA SER A 72 -6.29 0.01 29.01
C SER A 72 -4.90 -0.59 29.23
N SER A 73 -4.51 -1.61 28.45
CA SER A 73 -3.19 -2.24 28.57
C SER A 73 -2.05 -1.27 28.24
N LEU A 74 -2.21 -0.44 27.20
CA LEU A 74 -1.25 0.60 26.85
C LEU A 74 -1.14 1.67 27.94
N SER A 75 -2.25 2.04 28.57
CA SER A 75 -2.24 3.01 29.68
C SER A 75 -1.45 2.50 30.88
N MET A 76 -1.56 1.19 31.19
CA MET A 76 -0.79 0.53 32.24
C MET A 76 0.71 0.53 31.92
N LEU A 77 1.09 0.12 30.71
CA LEU A 77 2.49 0.11 30.27
C LEU A 77 3.11 1.52 30.32
N ARG A 78 2.36 2.53 29.89
CA ARG A 78 2.78 3.93 29.98
C ARG A 78 3.05 4.35 31.44
N SER A 79 2.18 3.96 32.37
CA SER A 79 2.35 4.29 33.79
C SER A 79 3.59 3.62 34.40
N GLU A 80 3.86 2.37 34.03
CA GLU A 80 5.04 1.61 34.47
C GLU A 80 6.34 2.26 33.96
N VAL A 81 6.42 2.55 32.66
CA VAL A 81 7.58 3.24 32.07
C VAL A 81 7.80 4.60 32.73
N LYS A 82 6.72 5.36 32.95
CA LYS A 82 6.81 6.64 33.65
C LYS A 82 7.39 6.48 35.06
N SER A 83 6.94 5.48 35.81
CA SER A 83 7.47 5.20 37.15
C SER A 83 8.95 4.84 37.13
N GLN A 84 9.39 4.04 36.16
CA GLN A 84 10.80 3.67 36.01
C GLN A 84 11.66 4.88 35.66
N VAL A 85 11.20 5.74 34.75
CA VAL A 85 11.89 6.98 34.38
C VAL A 85 12.01 7.92 35.58
N ASP A 86 10.91 8.13 36.32
CA ASP A 86 10.93 8.98 37.51
C ASP A 86 11.91 8.40 38.57
N GLY A 87 11.96 7.07 38.73
CA GLY A 87 12.91 6.39 39.63
C GLY A 87 14.38 6.46 39.18
N VAL A 88 14.65 6.50 37.87
CA VAL A 88 15.99 6.76 37.34
C VAL A 88 16.38 8.21 37.58
N SER A 89 15.47 9.16 37.33
CA SER A 89 15.71 10.60 37.54
C SER A 89 16.21 10.89 38.96
N VAL A 90 15.52 10.34 39.97
CA VAL A 90 15.92 10.53 41.37
C VAL A 90 17.29 9.94 41.69
N ARG A 91 17.67 8.82 41.05
CA ARG A 91 18.99 8.21 41.24
C ARG A 91 20.09 9.04 40.57
N VAL A 92 19.84 9.56 39.38
CA VAL A 92 20.77 10.46 38.68
C VAL A 92 20.99 11.73 39.51
N GLU A 93 19.91 12.38 39.96
CA GLU A 93 20.00 13.57 40.83
C GLU A 93 20.76 13.31 42.14
N ARG A 94 20.72 12.08 42.67
CA ARG A 94 21.53 11.71 43.84
C ARG A 94 23.00 11.59 43.50
N VAL A 95 23.33 10.90 42.40
CA VAL A 95 24.72 10.73 41.94
C VAL A 95 25.33 12.07 41.57
N GLU A 96 24.59 12.96 40.90
CA GLU A 96 25.04 14.32 40.59
C GLU A 96 25.43 15.08 41.86
N ARG A 97 24.61 15.01 42.91
CA ARG A 97 24.93 15.64 44.20
C ARG A 97 26.12 15.00 44.92
N GLU A 98 26.28 13.69 44.82
CA GLU A 98 27.44 12.99 45.40
C GLU A 98 28.73 13.34 44.64
N LEU A 99 28.65 13.48 43.32
CA LEU A 99 29.77 13.88 42.46
C LEU A 99 30.20 15.32 42.73
N GLU A 100 29.24 16.25 42.85
CA GLU A 100 29.50 17.64 43.22
C GLU A 100 30.12 17.75 44.63
N PHE A 101 29.73 16.89 45.58
CA PHE A 101 30.34 16.84 46.89
C PHE A 101 31.79 16.33 46.86
N LEU A 102 32.07 15.32 46.03
CA LEU A 102 33.41 14.77 45.85
C LEU A 102 34.33 15.79 45.15
N GLU A 103 33.84 16.45 44.11
CA GLU A 103 34.54 17.51 43.39
C GLU A 103 34.97 18.64 44.34
N ASN A 104 34.09 19.06 45.26
CA ASN A 104 34.38 20.10 46.23
C ASN A 104 35.38 19.69 47.34
N LYS A 105 35.63 18.39 47.56
CA LYS A 105 36.50 17.87 48.63
C LYS A 105 37.90 17.44 48.17
N ILE A 106 38.11 17.27 46.88
CA ILE A 106 39.41 16.86 46.34
C ILE A 106 40.24 18.13 46.08
N PRO A 107 41.35 18.37 46.80
CA PRO A 107 42.28 19.44 46.44
C PRO A 107 42.88 19.10 45.08
N THR A 108 42.92 20.07 44.16
CA THR A 108 43.50 19.91 42.82
C THR A 108 44.91 19.33 42.90
N GLN A 109 45.01 18.00 42.76
CA GLN A 109 46.27 17.32 42.59
C GLN A 109 46.63 17.45 41.12
N SER A 110 47.61 18.31 40.84
CA SER A 110 48.22 18.55 39.52
C SER A 110 48.78 17.28 38.84
N HIS A 111 48.81 16.15 39.55
CA HIS A 111 49.14 14.84 39.00
C HIS A 111 47.94 14.18 38.30
N ILE A 112 46.71 14.43 38.75
CA ILE A 112 45.49 13.89 38.16
C ILE A 112 45.17 14.62 36.85
N GLU A 113 45.43 15.94 36.76
CA GLU A 113 45.22 16.70 35.51
C GLU A 113 46.06 16.14 34.33
N MET A 114 47.27 15.64 34.59
CA MET A 114 48.12 15.09 33.53
C MET A 114 47.65 13.70 33.08
N GLU A 115 47.13 12.89 34.00
CA GLU A 115 46.59 11.56 33.71
C GLU A 115 45.19 11.65 33.09
N GLU A 116 44.36 12.60 33.54
CA GLU A 116 43.07 12.96 32.98
C GLU A 116 43.23 13.61 31.60
N ALA A 117 44.21 14.50 31.39
CA ALA A 117 44.52 15.03 30.06
C ALA A 117 45.02 13.94 29.11
N LEU A 118 45.82 12.98 29.59
CA LEU A 118 46.28 11.85 28.79
C LEU A 118 45.12 10.90 28.46
N LEU A 119 44.22 10.64 29.42
CA LEU A 119 43.05 9.79 29.23
C LEU A 119 42.02 10.47 28.32
N GLU A 120 41.76 11.77 28.51
CA GLU A 120 40.94 12.58 27.60
C GLU A 120 41.55 12.59 26.19
N GLN A 121 42.87 12.68 26.06
CA GLN A 121 43.53 12.66 24.76
C GLN A 121 43.42 11.27 24.11
N GLN A 122 43.48 10.19 24.88
CA GLN A 122 43.25 8.83 24.41
C GLN A 122 41.78 8.60 24.04
N ILE A 123 40.83 9.10 24.83
CA ILE A 123 39.39 9.03 24.55
C ILE A 123 39.07 9.85 23.31
N LYS A 124 39.55 11.09 23.19
CA LYS A 124 39.40 11.92 21.98
C LYS A 124 40.05 11.27 20.76
N ALA A 125 41.18 10.60 20.91
CA ALA A 125 41.82 9.86 19.81
C ALA A 125 41.02 8.61 19.41
N ALA A 126 40.47 7.87 20.38
CA ALA A 126 39.61 6.71 20.15
C ALA A 126 38.24 7.10 19.57
N GLU A 127 37.66 8.21 20.02
CA GLU A 127 36.46 8.84 19.47
C GLU A 127 36.72 9.40 18.09
N LEU A 128 37.89 10.00 17.82
CA LEU A 128 38.28 10.43 16.48
C LEU A 128 38.52 9.24 15.55
N GLU A 129 39.10 8.13 16.04
CA GLU A 129 39.20 6.88 15.28
C GLU A 129 37.82 6.24 15.06
N GLN A 130 36.92 6.29 16.04
CA GLN A 130 35.54 5.83 15.87
C GLN A 130 34.77 6.73 14.92
N LEU A 131 34.93 8.05 14.99
CA LEU A 131 34.34 9.03 14.08
C LEU A 131 34.92 8.86 12.68
N LYS A 132 36.24 8.60 12.55
CA LYS A 132 36.87 8.27 11.28
C LYS A 132 36.40 6.92 10.75
N LYS A 133 36.26 5.88 11.56
CA LYS A 133 35.64 4.60 11.16
C LYS A 133 34.15 4.75 10.81
N LYS A 134 33.43 5.63 11.51
CA LYS A 134 32.02 5.97 11.25
C LYS A 134 31.85 6.93 10.07
N ALA A 135 32.92 7.62 9.66
CA ALA A 135 33.00 8.43 8.45
C ALA A 135 33.61 7.66 7.26
N GLU A 136 34.40 6.61 7.52
CA GLU A 136 34.95 5.66 6.55
C GLU A 136 33.92 4.57 6.22
N ILE A 137 33.01 4.26 7.15
CA ILE A 137 31.62 3.93 6.82
C ILE A 137 31.00 5.22 6.29
N THR A 138 31.37 5.58 5.07
CA THR A 138 30.73 6.66 4.34
C THR A 138 29.28 6.22 4.17
N LEU A 139 28.40 6.77 5.00
CA LEU A 139 26.97 6.70 4.80
C LEU A 139 26.70 7.47 3.50
N GLU A 140 26.67 6.78 2.35
CA GLU A 140 26.28 7.35 1.05
C GLU A 140 24.79 7.77 1.02
N ASN A 141 24.06 7.59 2.13
CA ASN A 141 22.61 7.74 2.27
C ASN A 141 22.22 8.81 3.31
N ASP A 142 22.84 9.99 3.29
CA ASP A 142 22.45 11.07 4.19
C ASP A 142 21.18 11.78 3.66
N CYS A 143 20.01 11.36 4.16
CA CYS A 143 18.67 11.82 3.79
C CYS A 143 18.33 13.24 4.32
N SER A 144 19.33 14.13 4.43
CA SER A 144 19.21 15.45 5.08
C SER A 144 18.92 16.59 4.10
N THR A 145 18.87 16.32 2.79
CA THR A 145 18.78 17.36 1.75
C THR A 145 17.43 17.32 1.06
N ALA A 146 16.62 18.37 1.22
CA ALA A 146 15.38 18.53 0.46
C ALA A 146 15.67 18.92 -1.00
N LEU A 147 14.90 18.38 -1.95
CA LEU A 147 15.01 18.73 -3.38
C LEU A 147 14.73 20.23 -3.59
N SER A 148 15.77 21.00 -3.94
CA SER A 148 15.68 22.46 -4.07
C SER A 148 15.35 22.93 -5.50
N GLN A 149 15.88 22.27 -6.53
CA GLN A 149 15.67 22.66 -7.91
C GLN A 149 15.93 21.50 -8.89
N ILE A 150 15.13 21.44 -9.97
CA ILE A 150 15.37 20.56 -11.12
C ILE A 150 15.91 21.41 -12.28
N LYS A 151 17.10 21.07 -12.80
CA LYS A 151 17.68 21.73 -13.98
C LYS A 151 17.25 21.03 -15.27
N SER A 152 17.13 21.79 -16.36
CA SER A 152 16.56 21.34 -17.63
C SER A 152 17.12 20.01 -18.17
N LEU A 153 16.22 19.23 -18.78
CA LEU A 153 16.50 17.91 -19.35
C LEU A 153 17.43 18.01 -20.58
N LYS A 154 18.52 17.22 -20.55
CA LYS A 154 19.33 16.95 -21.73
C LYS A 154 18.71 15.77 -22.48
N ILE A 155 18.37 15.95 -23.77
CA ILE A 155 17.94 14.82 -24.60
C ILE A 155 19.13 13.85 -24.72
N VAL A 156 18.98 12.67 -24.12
CA VAL A 156 20.03 11.64 -24.06
C VAL A 156 20.05 10.81 -25.34
N LYS A 157 18.88 10.34 -25.80
CA LYS A 157 18.69 9.50 -26.98
C LYS A 157 17.21 9.51 -27.40
N ARG A 158 16.94 9.29 -28.69
CA ARG A 158 15.60 8.99 -29.22
C ARG A 158 15.59 7.55 -29.72
N THR A 159 14.86 6.67 -29.04
CA THR A 159 14.82 5.23 -29.35
C THR A 159 13.60 4.60 -28.69
N GLY A 160 13.09 3.50 -29.27
CA GLY A 160 11.92 2.80 -28.76
C GLY A 160 10.59 3.46 -29.12
N ASP A 161 9.57 3.05 -28.38
CA ASP A 161 8.18 3.48 -28.50
C ASP A 161 7.97 4.88 -27.88
N PRO A 162 6.82 5.54 -28.15
CA PRO A 162 6.49 6.83 -27.55
C PRO A 162 6.45 6.83 -26.02
N ASN A 163 6.15 5.67 -25.42
CA ASN A 163 6.05 5.47 -23.98
C ASN A 163 7.05 4.39 -23.57
N GLY A 164 7.66 4.53 -22.39
CA GLY A 164 8.62 3.58 -21.86
C GLY A 164 9.37 4.17 -20.68
N SER A 165 10.34 3.42 -20.15
CA SER A 165 11.19 3.88 -19.07
C SER A 165 12.63 3.43 -19.30
N TRP A 166 13.55 4.24 -18.79
CA TRP A 166 14.97 3.91 -18.76
C TRP A 166 15.58 4.44 -17.47
N PHE A 167 16.49 3.67 -16.90
CA PHE A 167 17.11 3.99 -15.62
C PHE A 167 18.39 3.18 -15.45
N LYS A 168 19.14 3.52 -14.40
CA LYS A 168 20.30 2.75 -13.95
C LYS A 168 19.90 1.92 -12.74
N ASP A 169 20.65 0.86 -12.49
CA ASP A 169 20.60 0.18 -11.20
C ASP A 169 21.43 1.00 -10.21
N PRO A 170 20.87 1.46 -9.09
CA PRO A 170 21.58 2.26 -8.10
C PRO A 170 22.54 1.43 -7.22
N SER A 171 22.59 0.10 -7.38
CA SER A 171 23.57 -0.74 -6.68
C SER A 171 25.02 -0.34 -6.93
N GLU A 172 25.82 -0.47 -5.88
CA GLU A 172 27.26 -0.17 -5.90
C GLU A 172 27.97 -0.95 -7.03
N GLY A 173 28.74 -0.26 -7.84
CA GLY A 173 29.51 -0.84 -8.95
C GLY A 173 28.73 -1.09 -10.25
N SER A 174 27.41 -0.89 -10.28
CA SER A 174 26.63 -1.06 -11.51
C SER A 174 26.61 0.22 -12.35
N ALA A 175 27.37 0.21 -13.46
CA ALA A 175 27.30 1.27 -14.47
C ALA A 175 26.20 1.05 -15.53
N LYS A 176 25.44 -0.04 -15.40
CA LYS A 176 24.51 -0.53 -16.44
C LYS A 176 23.30 0.38 -16.58
N VAL A 177 22.78 0.45 -17.80
CA VAL A 177 21.56 1.20 -18.13
C VAL A 177 20.56 0.22 -18.72
N TYR A 178 19.32 0.28 -18.25
CA TYR A 178 18.23 -0.54 -18.74
C TYR A 178 17.23 0.33 -19.49
N LEU A 179 16.71 -0.18 -20.60
CA LEU A 179 15.68 0.45 -21.40
C LEU A 179 14.53 -0.55 -21.59
N LEU A 180 13.34 -0.13 -21.17
CA LEU A 180 12.09 -0.85 -21.33
C LEU A 180 11.18 0.00 -22.22
N SER A 181 10.96 -0.48 -23.45
CA SER A 181 10.17 0.23 -24.46
C SER A 181 8.73 -0.25 -24.43
N GLY A 182 7.79 0.69 -24.48
CA GLY A 182 6.37 0.41 -24.55
C GLY A 182 5.71 0.22 -23.19
N ILE A 183 4.38 0.36 -23.19
CA ILE A 183 3.51 0.13 -22.03
C ILE A 183 3.32 -1.37 -21.77
N ARG A 184 3.36 -2.17 -22.83
CA ARG A 184 3.18 -3.63 -22.77
C ARG A 184 4.19 -4.28 -23.69
N ASN A 185 5.23 -4.84 -23.09
CA ASN A 185 6.31 -5.51 -23.80
C ASN A 185 6.92 -6.57 -22.87
N ASN A 186 7.84 -7.37 -23.37
CA ASN A 186 8.55 -8.42 -22.63
C ASN A 186 10.07 -8.39 -22.87
N THR A 187 10.60 -7.34 -23.51
CA THR A 187 12.00 -7.28 -23.94
C THR A 187 12.75 -6.14 -23.26
N VAL A 188 13.69 -6.47 -22.38
CA VAL A 188 14.54 -5.51 -21.66
C VAL A 188 15.87 -5.37 -22.39
N LEU A 189 16.27 -4.12 -22.67
CA LEU A 189 17.55 -3.82 -23.31
C LEU A 189 18.55 -3.33 -22.27
N GLU A 190 19.65 -4.07 -22.08
CA GLU A 190 20.74 -3.72 -21.19
C GLU A 190 21.89 -3.09 -21.97
N TYR A 191 22.42 -1.98 -21.47
CA TYR A 191 23.61 -1.31 -21.99
C TYR A 191 24.71 -1.27 -20.92
N LYS A 192 25.97 -1.42 -21.32
CA LYS A 192 27.12 -1.49 -20.39
C LYS A 192 27.31 -0.21 -19.59
N SER A 193 27.00 0.95 -20.19
CA SER A 193 27.20 2.26 -19.58
C SER A 193 26.34 3.34 -20.20
N LEU A 194 26.13 4.45 -19.48
CA LEU A 194 25.48 5.64 -20.02
C LEU A 194 26.18 6.19 -21.28
N LYS A 195 27.51 6.09 -21.34
CA LYS A 195 28.31 6.50 -22.52
C LYS A 195 28.03 5.62 -23.74
N GLN A 196 27.73 4.33 -23.54
CA GLN A 196 27.30 3.46 -24.63
C GLN A 196 25.85 3.79 -25.01
N PHE A 197 24.97 3.94 -24.03
CA PHE A 197 23.57 4.24 -24.25
C PHE A 197 23.36 5.50 -25.11
N THR A 198 24.12 6.58 -24.86
CA THR A 198 24.02 7.85 -25.58
C THR A 198 24.52 7.80 -27.04
N LYS A 199 25.33 6.81 -27.41
CA LYS A 199 25.82 6.69 -28.79
C LYS A 199 24.67 6.22 -29.69
N THR A 200 24.45 6.94 -30.79
CA THR A 200 23.37 6.65 -31.76
C THR A 200 23.45 5.24 -32.35
N SER A 201 24.67 4.75 -32.64
CA SER A 201 24.91 3.45 -33.28
C SER A 201 25.22 2.31 -32.28
N ALA A 202 25.11 2.54 -30.98
CA ALA A 202 25.45 1.51 -30.01
C ALA A 202 24.32 0.47 -29.88
N ALA A 203 24.67 -0.79 -30.18
CA ALA A 203 23.84 -1.95 -29.87
C ALA A 203 23.77 -2.18 -28.34
N PRO A 204 22.66 -2.76 -27.84
CA PRO A 204 22.56 -3.22 -26.46
C PRO A 204 23.64 -4.28 -26.18
N LEU A 205 24.12 -4.31 -24.94
CA LEU A 205 25.02 -5.35 -24.44
C LEU A 205 24.29 -6.69 -24.39
N LYS A 206 23.04 -6.68 -23.91
CA LYS A 206 22.22 -7.86 -23.75
C LYS A 206 20.76 -7.50 -24.02
N VAL A 207 20.04 -8.43 -24.64
CA VAL A 207 18.59 -8.37 -24.81
C VAL A 207 18.02 -9.49 -23.95
N VAL A 208 17.26 -9.13 -22.92
CA VAL A 208 16.64 -10.09 -22.00
C VAL A 208 15.17 -10.18 -22.36
N GLN A 209 14.74 -11.36 -22.81
CA GLN A 209 13.34 -11.63 -23.12
C GLN A 209 12.68 -12.35 -21.94
N LEU A 210 11.59 -11.78 -21.45
CA LEU A 210 10.83 -12.29 -20.32
C LEU A 210 9.73 -13.25 -20.79
N PRO A 211 9.35 -14.25 -19.97
CA PRO A 211 8.28 -15.19 -20.31
C PRO A 211 6.87 -14.60 -20.20
N PHE A 212 6.74 -13.34 -19.78
CA PHE A 212 5.50 -12.61 -19.62
C PHE A 212 5.68 -11.17 -20.11
N SER A 213 4.57 -10.49 -20.36
CA SER A 213 4.57 -9.05 -20.65
C SER A 213 4.38 -8.25 -19.35
N TRP A 214 4.98 -7.08 -19.26
CA TRP A 214 4.68 -6.10 -18.21
C TRP A 214 3.56 -5.15 -18.61
N GLN A 215 3.07 -4.37 -17.65
CA GLN A 215 2.08 -3.32 -17.85
C GLN A 215 2.57 -1.99 -17.28
N GLY A 216 2.40 -0.91 -18.04
CA GLY A 216 2.77 0.45 -17.64
C GLY A 216 4.24 0.78 -17.91
N THR A 217 4.73 1.82 -17.25
CA THR A 217 6.13 2.29 -17.39
C THR A 217 6.88 2.34 -16.06
N GLY A 218 6.22 1.98 -14.95
CA GLY A 218 6.73 2.18 -13.59
C GLY A 218 7.61 1.05 -13.08
N HIS A 219 8.58 0.64 -13.88
CA HIS A 219 9.50 -0.46 -13.58
C HIS A 219 10.82 0.05 -13.02
N VAL A 220 11.49 -0.75 -12.21
CA VAL A 220 12.83 -0.43 -11.68
C VAL A 220 13.72 -1.66 -11.64
N VAL A 221 15.03 -1.44 -11.72
CA VAL A 221 16.02 -2.49 -11.47
C VAL A 221 16.79 -2.13 -10.23
N TYR A 222 16.86 -3.06 -9.29
CA TYR A 222 17.55 -2.91 -8.02
C TYR A 222 18.28 -4.19 -7.67
N HIS A 223 19.59 -4.08 -7.41
CA HIS A 223 20.47 -5.21 -7.08
C HIS A 223 20.44 -6.32 -8.15
N GLY A 224 20.41 -5.95 -9.43
CA GLY A 224 20.37 -6.90 -10.56
C GLY A 224 19.01 -7.57 -10.81
N PHE A 225 17.98 -7.27 -10.02
CA PHE A 225 16.61 -7.77 -10.23
C PHE A 225 15.72 -6.68 -10.82
N LEU A 226 14.91 -7.04 -11.81
CA LEU A 226 13.84 -6.20 -12.32
C LEU A 226 12.57 -6.41 -11.49
N TYR A 227 11.99 -5.30 -11.04
CA TYR A 227 10.68 -5.23 -10.43
C TYR A 227 9.71 -4.62 -11.43
N CYS A 228 8.66 -5.35 -11.77
CA CYS A 228 7.67 -4.89 -12.75
C CYS A 228 6.26 -5.39 -12.44
N HIS A 229 5.27 -4.63 -12.90
CA HIS A 229 3.85 -5.01 -12.86
C HIS A 229 3.58 -6.00 -14.00
N LYS A 230 3.08 -7.18 -13.66
CA LYS A 230 2.71 -8.23 -14.63
C LYS A 230 1.45 -7.83 -15.40
N ALA A 231 1.51 -7.94 -16.73
CA ALA A 231 0.35 -7.70 -17.57
C ALA A 231 -0.81 -8.65 -17.24
N ASP A 232 -2.02 -8.16 -17.51
CA ASP A 232 -3.28 -8.90 -17.33
C ASP A 232 -3.57 -9.30 -15.88
N THR A 233 -2.90 -8.64 -14.94
CA THR A 233 -3.18 -8.73 -13.51
C THR A 233 -3.44 -7.34 -12.95
N PRO A 234 -4.33 -7.20 -11.95
CA PRO A 234 -4.58 -5.89 -11.37
C PRO A 234 -3.37 -5.38 -10.59
N ASN A 235 -2.72 -6.23 -9.79
CA ASN A 235 -1.82 -5.80 -8.72
C ASN A 235 -0.64 -6.75 -8.44
N GLU A 236 -0.25 -7.59 -9.41
CA GLU A 236 0.85 -8.54 -9.25
C GLU A 236 2.20 -7.90 -9.65
N ILE A 237 3.13 -7.82 -8.70
CA ILE A 237 4.52 -7.42 -8.93
C ILE A 237 5.40 -8.65 -9.02
N LEU A 238 6.26 -8.68 -10.02
CA LEU A 238 7.25 -9.73 -10.23
C LEU A 238 8.64 -9.23 -9.91
N LYS A 239 9.42 -10.06 -9.23
CA LYS A 239 10.86 -9.94 -9.09
C LYS A 239 11.53 -10.90 -10.06
N VAL A 240 12.33 -10.35 -10.96
CA VAL A 240 12.88 -11.08 -12.12
C VAL A 240 14.39 -10.98 -12.11
N ASP A 241 15.08 -12.11 -12.20
CA ASP A 241 16.53 -12.15 -12.37
C ASP A 241 16.88 -11.81 -13.82
N LEU A 242 17.60 -10.71 -14.05
CA LEU A 242 18.03 -10.28 -15.38
C LEU A 242 19.19 -11.12 -15.97
N LEU A 243 19.85 -11.95 -15.15
CA LEU A 243 20.86 -12.88 -15.65
C LEU A 243 20.24 -13.94 -16.55
N ASN A 244 19.10 -14.51 -16.14
CA ASN A 244 18.46 -15.62 -16.85
C ASN A 244 17.05 -15.30 -17.36
N GLY A 245 16.48 -14.12 -17.03
CA GLY A 245 15.12 -13.72 -17.41
C GLY A 245 14.03 -14.49 -16.63
N THR A 246 14.38 -15.07 -15.48
CA THR A 246 13.51 -15.95 -14.69
C THR A 246 12.81 -15.18 -13.58
N VAL A 247 11.53 -15.50 -13.35
CA VAL A 247 10.80 -14.99 -12.17
C VAL A 247 11.36 -15.68 -10.93
N VAL A 248 11.87 -14.88 -10.00
CA VAL A 248 12.39 -15.33 -8.72
C VAL A 248 11.29 -15.33 -7.66
N ASP A 249 10.46 -14.29 -7.68
CA ASP A 249 9.40 -14.11 -6.70
C ASP A 249 8.25 -13.28 -7.29
N SER A 250 7.08 -13.35 -6.65
CA SER A 250 5.88 -12.61 -7.02
C SER A 250 5.09 -12.20 -5.78
N THR A 251 4.59 -10.97 -5.76
CA THR A 251 3.73 -10.49 -4.67
C THR A 251 2.50 -9.80 -5.21
N LEU A 252 1.38 -9.94 -4.50
CA LEU A 252 0.13 -9.23 -4.76
C LEU A 252 0.01 -8.07 -3.79
N LEU A 253 -0.36 -6.89 -4.29
CA LEU A 253 -0.59 -5.70 -3.48
C LEU A 253 -2.09 -5.43 -3.28
N PRO A 254 -2.69 -5.78 -2.13
CA PRO A 254 -4.12 -5.53 -1.88
C PRO A 254 -4.48 -4.04 -2.06
N GLY A 255 -5.66 -3.75 -2.61
CA GLY A 255 -6.13 -2.38 -2.84
C GLY A 255 -5.57 -1.71 -4.10
N ALA A 256 -4.35 -2.07 -4.50
CA ALA A 256 -3.69 -1.52 -5.69
C ALA A 256 -4.30 -2.02 -7.01
N GLY A 257 -3.97 -1.36 -8.12
CA GLY A 257 -4.35 -1.83 -9.47
C GLY A 257 -5.73 -1.44 -9.97
N ARG A 258 -6.53 -0.75 -9.15
CA ARG A 258 -7.90 -0.33 -9.49
C ARG A 258 -7.96 1.00 -10.22
N LEU A 259 -7.01 1.88 -9.93
CA LEU A 259 -6.88 3.22 -10.52
C LEU A 259 -5.45 3.44 -11.01
N PRO A 260 -5.26 4.20 -12.09
CA PRO A 260 -3.93 4.58 -12.55
C PRO A 260 -3.27 5.55 -11.55
N VAL A 261 -1.95 5.45 -11.40
CA VAL A 261 -1.15 6.33 -10.53
C VAL A 261 -1.13 7.76 -11.09
N TYR A 262 -1.11 7.88 -12.41
CA TYR A 262 -0.91 9.15 -13.10
C TYR A 262 -2.10 9.51 -13.99
N SER A 263 -2.63 10.71 -13.83
CA SER A 263 -3.73 11.23 -14.67
C SER A 263 -3.34 11.35 -16.15
N LEU A 264 -2.07 11.67 -16.44
CA LEU A 264 -1.54 11.81 -17.80
C LEU A 264 -1.03 10.49 -18.40
N ASN A 265 -0.88 9.44 -17.60
CA ASN A 265 -0.50 8.10 -18.07
C ASN A 265 -1.44 7.05 -17.46
N PRO A 266 -2.62 6.84 -18.08
CA PRO A 266 -3.65 5.95 -17.54
C PRO A 266 -3.26 4.46 -17.62
N ASN A 267 -2.11 4.14 -18.17
CA ASN A 267 -1.66 2.76 -18.36
C ASN A 267 -0.74 2.25 -17.23
N THR A 268 -0.29 3.14 -16.34
CA THR A 268 0.57 2.80 -15.20
C THR A 268 -0.26 2.75 -13.93
N TYR A 269 -0.50 1.55 -13.43
CA TYR A 269 -1.26 1.28 -12.21
C TYR A 269 -0.40 1.11 -10.96
N LEU A 270 0.84 0.67 -11.16
CA LEU A 270 1.86 0.53 -10.13
C LEU A 270 3.12 1.24 -10.62
N ASP A 271 3.69 2.09 -9.79
CA ASP A 271 4.98 2.74 -10.07
C ASP A 271 5.99 2.41 -8.99
N MET A 272 7.03 1.70 -9.35
CA MET A 272 8.10 1.34 -8.43
C MET A 272 9.15 2.45 -8.39
N ALA A 273 9.68 2.75 -7.21
CA ALA A 273 10.71 3.75 -6.99
C ALA A 273 11.81 3.19 -6.07
N VAL A 274 13.04 3.65 -6.25
CA VAL A 274 14.17 3.27 -5.39
C VAL A 274 14.83 4.53 -4.87
N ASP A 275 15.05 4.57 -3.56
CA ASP A 275 15.71 5.67 -2.85
C ASP A 275 16.74 5.13 -1.83
N GLU A 276 17.22 5.99 -0.94
CA GLU A 276 18.19 5.68 0.11
C GLU A 276 17.67 4.69 1.17
N LEU A 277 16.35 4.58 1.32
CA LEU A 277 15.68 3.71 2.29
C LEU A 277 15.29 2.36 1.69
N GLY A 278 15.14 2.28 0.38
CA GLY A 278 14.98 1.01 -0.34
C GLY A 278 14.06 1.08 -1.54
N LEU A 279 13.27 0.01 -1.71
CA LEU A 279 12.33 -0.16 -2.82
C LEU A 279 10.91 0.17 -2.36
N TRP A 280 10.25 1.05 -3.10
CA TRP A 280 8.90 1.53 -2.86
C TRP A 280 7.99 1.20 -4.03
N VAL A 281 6.69 1.11 -3.74
CA VAL A 281 5.64 1.02 -4.76
C VAL A 281 4.61 2.11 -4.48
N ILE A 282 4.35 2.91 -5.49
CA ILE A 282 3.36 3.98 -5.50
C ILE A 282 2.14 3.43 -6.25
N HIS A 283 0.98 3.48 -5.61
CA HIS A 283 -0.29 3.11 -6.22
C HIS A 283 -1.41 4.02 -5.74
N ALA A 284 -2.50 4.07 -6.51
CA ALA A 284 -3.75 4.71 -6.11
C ALA A 284 -4.67 3.68 -5.47
N ASP A 285 -5.48 4.11 -4.50
CA ASP A 285 -6.47 3.25 -3.84
C ASP A 285 -7.82 3.99 -3.71
N PRO A 286 -8.88 3.51 -4.39
CA PRO A 286 -10.21 4.10 -4.30
C PRO A 286 -10.74 4.24 -2.88
N GLU A 287 -10.37 3.35 -1.97
CA GLU A 287 -10.85 3.34 -0.58
C GLU A 287 -10.31 4.55 0.21
N TYR A 288 -9.18 5.11 -0.23
CA TYR A 288 -8.56 6.31 0.35
C TYR A 288 -8.82 7.58 -0.48
N GLY A 289 -9.73 7.53 -1.45
CA GLY A 289 -10.11 8.68 -2.27
C GLY A 289 -9.32 8.87 -3.56
N GLY A 290 -8.53 7.86 -3.96
CA GLY A 290 -7.69 7.89 -5.17
C GLY A 290 -6.24 8.16 -4.84
#